data_AF-A0A924LX51-F1
#
_entry.id   AF-A0A924LX51-F1
#
_cell.length_a   1.000
_cell.length_b   1.000
_cell.length_c   1.000
_cell.angle_alpha   90.00
_cell.angle_beta   90.00
_cell.angle_gamma   90.00
#
_symmetry.space_group_name_H-M   'P 1'
#
loop_
_entity.id
_entity.type
_entity.pdbx_description
1 polymer ?
#
loop_
_entity_poly.entity_id
_entity_poly.type
_entity_poly.pdbx_seq_one_letter_code
_entity_poly.pdbx_strand_id
1 'polypeptide(L)'
;MTTRTPVSPGSAARASLAAEPAAPQMSHMAHLRFDRALSELQQLDQRARVALDSESGLATGIDGTFKMPMPPAACSLPGSDRAAAASVIFLDRFGGLFGIPGWHVLSPLSASPLGRSIWFAFEAKLGDSTITAHVCADEDTVKYVRIERPD
;
A
#
# COMPACT_ATOMS: atom_id res chain seq x y z
N MET A 1 -12.47 -64.72 -39.66
CA MET A 1 -12.07 -64.71 -38.23
C MET A 1 -10.55 -64.84 -38.24
N THR A 2 -9.71 -63.85 -37.95
CA THR A 2 -9.74 -62.80 -36.93
C THR A 2 -8.82 -61.65 -37.37
N THR A 3 -9.24 -60.42 -37.09
CA THR A 3 -8.63 -59.11 -37.40
C THR A 3 -7.42 -58.78 -36.52
N ARG A 4 -6.43 -58.05 -37.07
CA ARG A 4 -5.49 -57.23 -36.29
C ARG A 4 -5.29 -55.87 -36.96
N THR A 5 -5.90 -54.86 -36.35
CA THR A 5 -5.86 -53.43 -36.68
C THR A 5 -4.75 -52.77 -35.83
N PRO A 6 -4.06 -51.72 -36.32
CA PRO A 6 -3.00 -51.03 -35.58
C PRO A 6 -3.54 -50.12 -34.47
N VAL A 7 -2.81 -50.04 -33.35
CA VAL A 7 -3.05 -49.09 -32.26
C VAL A 7 -2.35 -47.76 -32.56
N SER A 8 -3.14 -46.68 -32.64
CA SER A 8 -2.67 -45.29 -32.57
C SER A 8 -2.51 -44.85 -31.11
N PRO A 9 -1.57 -43.95 -30.79
CA PRO A 9 -1.50 -43.30 -29.48
C PRO A 9 -2.56 -42.20 -29.39
N GLY A 10 -3.60 -42.45 -28.59
CA GLY A 10 -4.62 -41.45 -28.24
C GLY A 10 -4.06 -40.42 -27.27
N SER A 11 -3.88 -39.22 -27.80
CA SER A 11 -3.44 -38.00 -27.14
C SER A 11 -4.32 -37.63 -25.92
N ALA A 12 -3.65 -37.01 -24.95
CA ALA A 12 -4.18 -36.50 -23.71
C ALA A 12 -5.37 -35.54 -23.92
N ALA A 13 -6.45 -35.76 -23.18
CA ALA A 13 -7.43 -34.73 -22.86
C ALA A 13 -7.53 -34.63 -21.33
N ARG A 14 -6.50 -34.05 -20.72
CA ARG A 14 -6.62 -33.45 -19.38
C ARG A 14 -7.55 -32.26 -19.54
N ALA A 15 -8.80 -32.43 -19.12
CA ALA A 15 -9.70 -31.33 -18.83
C ALA A 15 -9.07 -30.50 -17.71
N SER A 16 -8.31 -29.48 -18.08
CA SER A 16 -7.87 -28.45 -17.14
C SER A 16 -9.07 -27.53 -16.98
N LEU A 17 -9.88 -27.79 -15.94
CA LEU A 17 -10.73 -26.77 -15.36
C LEU A 17 -9.78 -25.63 -14.99
N ALA A 18 -9.85 -24.53 -15.74
CA ALA A 18 -9.27 -23.28 -15.32
C ALA A 18 -9.98 -22.89 -14.02
N ALA A 19 -9.33 -23.16 -12.89
CA ALA A 19 -9.67 -22.50 -11.65
C ALA A 19 -9.42 -21.01 -11.90
N GLU A 20 -10.50 -20.22 -11.94
CA GLU A 20 -10.39 -18.77 -11.79
C GLU A 20 -9.47 -18.50 -10.59
N PRO A 21 -8.46 -17.60 -10.72
CA PRO A 21 -7.69 -17.21 -9.57
C PRO A 21 -8.66 -16.55 -8.59
N ALA A 22 -8.87 -17.20 -7.45
CA ALA A 22 -9.61 -16.61 -6.35
C ALA A 22 -8.92 -15.28 -6.01
N ALA A 23 -9.60 -14.17 -6.31
CA ALA A 23 -9.15 -12.84 -5.91
C ALA A 23 -8.78 -12.89 -4.42
N PRO A 24 -7.68 -12.23 -3.99
CA PRO A 24 -7.26 -12.25 -2.60
C PRO A 24 -8.41 -11.68 -1.74
N GLN A 25 -9.16 -12.56 -1.08
CA GLN A 25 -10.28 -12.16 -0.26
C GLN A 25 -9.72 -11.50 1.00
N MET A 26 -9.67 -10.17 1.00
CA MET A 26 -9.42 -9.41 2.23
C MET A 26 -10.42 -9.89 3.29
N SER A 27 -9.91 -10.24 4.47
CA SER A 27 -10.77 -10.64 5.58
C SER A 27 -11.82 -9.56 5.87
N HIS A 28 -12.99 -9.94 6.39
CA HIS A 28 -14.03 -8.98 6.76
C HIS A 28 -13.52 -7.87 7.71
N MET A 29 -12.60 -8.23 8.62
CA MET A 29 -11.93 -7.28 9.51
C MET A 29 -10.98 -6.31 8.78
N ALA A 30 -10.32 -6.75 7.71
CA ALA A 30 -9.48 -5.89 6.89
C ALA A 30 -10.31 -4.85 6.13
N HIS A 31 -11.47 -5.27 5.58
CA HIS A 31 -12.42 -4.35 4.94
C HIS A 31 -12.92 -3.27 5.90
N LEU A 32 -13.36 -3.64 7.11
CA LEU A 32 -13.83 -2.65 8.10
C LEU A 32 -12.73 -1.65 8.51
N ARG A 33 -11.48 -2.12 8.62
CA ARG A 33 -10.32 -1.24 8.91
C ARG A 33 -10.03 -0.31 7.74
N PHE A 34 -10.15 -0.80 6.52
CA PHE A 34 -9.98 -0.01 5.30
C PHE A 34 -11.04 1.11 5.23
N ASP A 35 -12.33 0.76 5.34
CA ASP A 35 -13.44 1.73 5.26
C ASP A 35 -13.32 2.80 6.35
N ARG A 36 -12.95 2.39 7.57
CA ARG A 36 -12.70 3.31 8.66
C ARG A 36 -11.53 4.24 8.36
N ALA A 37 -10.39 3.70 7.90
CA ALA A 37 -9.22 4.50 7.57
C ALA A 37 -9.52 5.50 6.44
N LEU A 38 -10.29 5.07 5.43
CA LEU A 38 -10.73 5.94 4.34
C LEU A 38 -11.67 7.05 4.83
N SER A 39 -12.63 6.72 5.71
CA SER A 39 -13.52 7.71 6.32
C SER A 39 -12.77 8.71 7.19
N GLU A 40 -11.82 8.26 8.01
CA GLU A 40 -10.97 9.13 8.82
C GLU A 40 -10.13 10.06 7.93
N LEU A 41 -9.62 9.56 6.81
CA LEU A 41 -8.83 10.34 5.86
C LEU A 41 -9.68 11.46 5.21
N GLN A 42 -10.91 11.16 4.84
CA GLN A 42 -11.87 12.15 4.31
C GLN A 42 -12.32 13.18 5.36
N GLN A 43 -12.31 12.82 6.65
CA GLN A 43 -12.57 13.78 7.73
C GLN A 43 -11.40 14.75 7.92
N LEU A 44 -10.16 14.29 7.73
CA LEU A 44 -8.98 15.16 7.77
C LEU A 44 -8.93 16.11 6.57
N ASP A 45 -9.25 15.60 5.37
CA ASP A 45 -9.36 16.41 4.17
C ASP A 45 -10.47 15.88 3.25
N GLN A 46 -11.57 16.62 3.17
CA GLN A 46 -12.72 16.28 2.32
C GLN A 46 -12.39 16.31 0.82
N ARG A 47 -11.30 16.97 0.43
CA ARG A 47 -10.83 17.06 -0.96
C ARG A 47 -9.79 16.00 -1.30
N ALA A 48 -9.44 15.14 -0.34
CA ALA A 48 -8.48 14.08 -0.56
C ALA A 48 -8.92 13.15 -1.69
N ARG A 49 -7.96 12.81 -2.56
CA ARG A 49 -8.15 11.89 -3.67
C ARG A 49 -7.35 10.64 -3.39
N VAL A 50 -8.01 9.48 -3.45
CA VAL A 50 -7.39 8.18 -3.26
C VAL A 50 -7.42 7.44 -4.59
N ALA A 51 -6.24 7.08 -5.11
CA ALA A 51 -6.10 6.19 -6.24
C ALA A 51 -6.06 4.75 -5.72
N LEU A 52 -6.91 3.89 -6.30
CA LEU A 52 -7.03 2.49 -5.93
C LEU A 52 -6.51 1.60 -7.05
N ASP A 53 -5.87 0.50 -6.68
CA ASP A 53 -5.61 -0.62 -7.56
C ASP A 53 -6.88 -1.46 -7.73
N SER A 54 -7.27 -1.76 -8.97
CA SER A 54 -8.53 -2.45 -9.26
C SER A 54 -8.53 -3.93 -8.89
N GLU A 55 -7.34 -4.54 -8.81
CA GLU A 55 -7.20 -5.97 -8.50
C GLU A 55 -7.19 -6.22 -7.00
N SER A 56 -6.34 -5.51 -6.26
CA SER A 56 -6.18 -5.68 -4.82
C SER A 56 -7.16 -4.85 -3.99
N GLY A 57 -7.76 -3.81 -4.57
CA GLY A 57 -8.58 -2.83 -3.83
C GLY A 57 -7.79 -1.93 -2.88
N LEU A 58 -6.46 -2.05 -2.86
CA LEU A 58 -5.58 -1.22 -2.03
C LEU A 58 -5.34 0.13 -2.69
N ALA A 59 -5.05 1.14 -1.87
CA ALA A 59 -4.56 2.41 -2.35
C ALA A 59 -3.18 2.25 -3.02
N THR A 60 -2.98 2.99 -4.10
CA THR A 60 -1.69 3.17 -4.80
C THR A 60 -1.17 4.60 -4.64
N GLY A 61 -2.05 5.54 -4.31
CA GLY A 61 -1.65 6.89 -3.97
C GLY A 61 -2.77 7.69 -3.32
N ILE A 62 -2.37 8.71 -2.57
CA ILE A 62 -3.26 9.64 -1.89
C ILE A 62 -2.73 11.05 -2.11
N ASP A 63 -3.59 11.95 -2.56
CA ASP A 63 -3.32 13.38 -2.70
C ASP A 63 -4.27 14.15 -1.78
N GLY A 64 -3.75 15.04 -0.94
CA GLY A 64 -4.53 15.82 0.01
C GLY A 64 -3.65 16.72 0.89
N THR A 65 -4.17 17.13 2.03
CA THR A 65 -3.42 17.90 3.03
C THR A 65 -3.80 17.42 4.43
N PHE A 66 -2.97 16.56 5.01
CA PHE A 66 -3.23 15.86 6.25
C PHE A 66 -2.31 16.36 7.35
N LYS A 67 -2.86 17.22 8.22
CA LYS A 67 -2.15 17.65 9.42
C LYS A 67 -2.10 16.50 10.43
N MET A 68 -0.89 16.07 10.79
CA MET A 68 -0.69 14.97 11.71
C MET A 68 -0.59 15.44 13.16
N PRO A 69 -1.23 14.73 14.12
CA PRO A 69 -1.09 15.06 15.53
C PRO A 69 0.31 14.65 16.00
N MET A 70 1.19 15.63 16.12
CA MET A 70 2.57 15.42 16.55
C MET A 70 2.63 15.18 18.06
N PRO A 71 3.27 14.10 18.54
CA PRO A 71 3.51 13.93 19.97
C PRO A 71 4.47 15.02 20.48
N PRO A 72 4.42 15.39 21.77
CA PRO A 72 5.24 16.47 22.31
C PRO A 72 6.74 16.32 22.02
N ALA A 73 7.26 15.10 22.07
CA ALA A 73 8.66 14.79 21.75
C ALA A 73 9.02 15.09 20.29
N ALA A 74 8.07 14.96 19.37
CA ALA A 74 8.27 15.29 17.96
C ALA A 74 8.14 16.79 17.69
N CYS A 75 7.31 17.52 18.45
CA CYS A 75 7.16 18.98 18.30
C CYS A 75 8.47 19.76 18.53
N SER A 76 9.35 19.25 19.39
CA SER A 76 10.67 19.86 19.65
C SER A 76 11.72 19.57 18.58
N LEU A 77 11.42 18.73 17.59
CA LEU A 77 12.37 18.37 16.56
C LEU A 77 12.52 19.50 15.50
N PRO A 78 13.66 19.55 14.79
CA PRO A 78 13.80 20.37 13.58
C PRO A 78 12.74 20.05 12.53
N GLY A 79 12.42 21.02 11.66
CA GLY A 79 11.34 20.88 10.67
C GLY A 79 11.45 19.66 9.75
N SER A 80 12.67 19.26 9.37
CA SER A 80 12.92 18.05 8.58
C SER A 80 12.53 16.77 9.32
N ASP A 81 12.86 16.71 10.60
CA ASP A 81 12.66 15.55 11.46
C ASP A 81 11.18 15.46 11.87
N ARG A 82 10.52 16.62 12.03
CA ARG A 82 9.07 16.68 12.16
C ARG A 82 8.38 16.12 10.91
N ALA A 83 8.84 16.50 9.71
CA ALA A 83 8.26 16.00 8.46
C ALA A 83 8.43 14.48 8.32
N ALA A 84 9.59 13.95 8.74
CA ALA A 84 9.82 12.51 8.79
C ALA A 84 8.86 11.82 9.79
N ALA A 85 8.72 12.38 10.99
CA ALA A 85 7.80 11.87 11.99
C ALA A 85 6.32 11.96 11.54
N ALA A 86 5.90 13.04 10.89
CA ALA A 86 4.57 13.15 10.29
C ALA A 86 4.32 12.06 9.25
N SER A 87 5.33 11.75 8.42
CA SER A 87 5.27 10.67 7.43
C SER A 87 5.09 9.30 8.09
N VAL A 88 5.85 9.02 9.15
CA VAL A 88 5.74 7.76 9.90
C VAL A 88 4.39 7.65 10.61
N ILE A 89 3.91 8.71 11.26
CA ILE A 89 2.60 8.75 11.92
C ILE A 89 1.48 8.53 10.90
N PHE A 90 1.58 9.15 9.72
CA PHE A 90 0.61 8.94 8.65
C PHE A 90 0.60 7.48 8.18
N LEU A 91 1.77 6.90 7.89
CA LEU A 91 1.87 5.51 7.46
C LEU A 91 1.50 4.51 8.56
N ASP A 92 1.67 4.84 9.83
CA ASP A 92 1.16 4.00 10.91
C ASP A 92 -0.37 3.99 10.94
N ARG A 93 -0.97 5.18 10.80
CA ARG A 93 -2.42 5.33 10.89
C ARG A 93 -3.17 4.84 9.65
N PHE A 94 -2.60 5.10 8.46
CA PHE A 94 -3.25 4.87 7.16
C PHE A 94 -2.52 3.84 6.30
N GLY A 95 -1.42 3.25 6.79
CA GLY A 95 -0.65 2.21 6.11
C GLY A 95 -1.51 1.05 5.63
N GLY A 96 -2.54 0.69 6.41
CA GLY A 96 -3.47 -0.38 6.06
C GLY A 96 -4.19 -0.17 4.72
N LEU A 97 -4.42 1.08 4.31
CA LEU A 97 -4.96 1.38 2.98
C LEU A 97 -4.05 0.89 1.86
N PHE A 98 -2.75 0.85 2.10
CA PHE A 98 -1.72 0.44 1.15
C PHE A 98 -1.29 -1.02 1.30
N GLY A 99 -1.85 -1.74 2.28
CA GLY A 99 -1.38 -3.08 2.68
C GLY A 99 -0.18 -3.06 3.64
N ILE A 100 0.18 -1.89 4.20
CA ILE A 100 1.25 -1.75 5.20
C ILE A 100 0.63 -1.98 6.59
N PRO A 101 1.07 -3.01 7.35
CA PRO A 101 0.46 -3.37 8.63
C PRO A 101 0.80 -2.41 9.79
N GLY A 102 1.77 -1.51 9.61
CA GLY A 102 2.12 -0.47 10.58
C GLY A 102 3.55 0.04 10.40
N TRP A 103 3.97 0.99 11.25
CA TRP A 103 5.29 1.63 11.12
C TRP A 103 6.49 0.68 11.32
N HIS A 104 6.31 -0.40 12.10
CA HIS A 104 7.39 -1.31 12.50
C HIS A 104 8.01 -2.10 11.34
N VAL A 105 7.32 -2.18 10.19
CA VAL A 105 7.87 -2.79 8.97
C VAL A 105 8.56 -1.79 8.05
N LEU A 106 8.51 -0.49 8.38
CA LEU A 106 9.08 0.57 7.58
C LEU A 106 10.59 0.70 7.83
N SER A 107 11.36 0.65 6.75
CA SER A 107 12.79 0.97 6.74
C SER A 107 13.01 2.23 5.91
N PRO A 108 13.64 3.29 6.46
CA PRO A 108 13.90 4.50 5.68
C PRO A 108 14.90 4.20 4.56
N LEU A 109 14.60 4.64 3.34
CA LEU A 109 15.46 4.50 2.17
C LEU A 109 16.15 5.80 1.79
N SER A 110 15.38 6.90 1.69
CA SER A 110 15.92 8.18 1.27
C SER A 110 15.03 9.35 1.71
N ALA A 111 15.63 10.54 1.74
CA ALA A 111 14.95 11.80 1.95
C ALA A 111 15.47 12.82 0.93
N SER A 112 14.57 13.45 0.18
CA SER A 112 14.91 14.43 -0.85
C SER A 112 14.13 15.73 -0.63
N PRO A 113 14.79 16.85 -0.31
CA PRO A 113 14.10 18.12 -0.13
C PRO A 113 13.56 18.65 -1.47
N LEU A 114 12.33 19.15 -1.45
CA LEU A 114 11.65 19.78 -2.57
C LEU A 114 10.97 21.07 -2.09
N GLY A 115 11.71 22.18 -2.16
CA GLY A 115 11.23 23.46 -1.67
C GLY A 115 10.98 23.43 -0.16
N ARG A 116 9.71 23.59 0.25
CA ARG A 116 9.29 23.56 1.67
C ARG A 116 8.91 22.16 2.17
N SER A 117 8.86 21.18 1.29
CA SER A 117 8.47 19.81 1.61
C SER A 117 9.64 18.86 1.37
N ILE A 118 9.56 17.65 1.92
CA ILE A 118 10.56 16.61 1.78
C ILE A 118 9.84 15.35 1.28
N TRP A 119 10.43 14.71 0.29
CA TRP A 119 10.03 13.39 -0.17
C TRP A 119 10.82 12.33 0.60
N PHE A 120 10.11 11.52 1.36
CA PHE A 120 10.65 10.37 2.06
C PHE A 120 10.29 9.10 1.32
N ALA A 121 11.24 8.19 1.17
CA ALA A 121 10.98 6.84 0.70
C ALA A 121 11.16 5.86 1.87
N PHE A 122 10.17 5.01 2.08
CA PHE A 122 10.21 3.93 3.07
C PHE A 122 9.98 2.59 2.38
N GLU A 123 10.83 1.63 2.67
CA GLU A 123 10.63 0.23 2.30
C GLU A 123 9.74 -0.45 3.34
N ALA A 124 8.74 -1.20 2.91
CA ALA A 124 8.00 -2.12 3.78
C ALA A 124 8.10 -3.55 3.24
N LYS A 125 8.58 -4.47 4.08
CA LYS A 125 8.65 -5.90 3.74
C LYS A 125 7.37 -6.60 4.18
N LEU A 126 6.67 -7.20 3.23
CA LEU A 126 5.39 -7.88 3.39
C LEU A 126 5.52 -9.33 2.89
N GLY A 127 5.92 -10.24 3.77
CA GLY A 127 6.25 -11.61 3.36
C GLY A 127 7.42 -11.63 2.38
N ASP A 128 7.20 -12.18 1.18
CA ASP A 128 8.21 -12.24 0.12
C ASP A 128 8.20 -11.00 -0.80
N SER A 129 7.27 -10.07 -0.59
CA SER A 129 7.16 -8.84 -1.38
C SER A 129 7.72 -7.64 -0.62
N THR A 130 8.33 -6.73 -1.36
CA THR A 130 8.80 -5.45 -0.84
C THR A 130 8.00 -4.34 -1.49
N ILE A 131 7.44 -3.41 -0.74
CA ILE A 131 6.78 -2.23 -1.30
C ILE A 131 7.53 -0.97 -0.89
N THR A 132 7.50 0.06 -1.73
CA THR A 132 8.11 1.36 -1.44
C THR A 132 7.02 2.40 -1.29
N ALA A 133 6.94 3.02 -0.12
CA ALA A 133 6.06 4.14 0.16
C ALA A 133 6.84 5.46 0.02
N HIS A 134 6.43 6.27 -0.95
CA HIS A 134 6.92 7.63 -1.15
C HIS A 134 5.95 8.61 -0.50
N VAL A 135 6.42 9.38 0.47
CA VAL A 135 5.61 10.33 1.25
C VAL A 135 6.19 11.73 1.08
N CYS A 136 5.38 12.67 0.60
CA CYS A 136 5.69 14.08 0.59
C CYS A 136 5.10 14.74 1.83
N ALA A 137 5.95 15.27 2.69
CA ALA A 137 5.54 15.96 3.91
C ALA A 137 6.27 17.30 4.07
N ASP A 138 5.62 18.26 4.71
CA ASP A 138 6.32 19.33 5.41
C ASP A 138 6.07 19.18 6.92
N GLU A 139 6.79 19.98 7.71
CA GLU A 139 6.86 19.96 9.17
C GLU A 139 5.88 19.02 9.89
N ASP A 140 4.58 19.32 9.92
CA ASP A 140 3.55 18.51 10.57
C ASP A 140 2.46 18.00 9.62
N THR A 141 2.64 18.15 8.31
CA THR A 141 1.59 17.91 7.31
C THR A 141 2.07 17.00 6.18
N VAL A 142 1.33 15.93 5.93
CA VAL A 142 1.51 15.05 4.77
C VAL A 142 0.63 15.53 3.62
N LYS A 143 1.17 15.62 2.42
CA LYS A 143 0.45 16.12 1.24
C LYS A 143 0.17 15.05 0.20
N TYR A 144 1.14 14.18 0.00
CA TYR A 144 1.05 13.19 -1.05
C TYR A 144 1.71 11.89 -0.61
N VAL A 145 1.08 10.78 -0.94
CA VAL A 145 1.63 9.44 -0.74
C VAL A 145 1.48 8.66 -2.03
N ARG A 146 2.52 7.92 -2.42
CA ARG A 146 2.49 6.97 -3.53
C ARG A 146 3.16 5.67 -3.13
N ILE A 147 2.58 4.57 -3.56
CA ILE A 147 3.11 3.23 -3.36
C ILE A 147 3.65 2.72 -4.69
N GLU A 148 4.86 2.19 -4.65
CA GLU A 148 5.45 1.40 -5.72
C GLU A 148 5.51 -0.06 -5.24
N ARG A 149 4.90 -0.95 -6.02
CA ARG A 149 4.96 -2.39 -5.80
C ARG A 149 5.80 -3.00 -6.93
N PRO A 150 6.64 -4.01 -6.64
CA PRO A 150 7.33 -4.78 -7.67
C PRO A 150 6.28 -5.56 -8.46
N ASP A 151 6.39 -5.51 -9.78
CA ASP A 151 5.58 -6.29 -10.71
C ASP A 151 5.82 -7.81 -10.56
#